data_AF-A0A8R1IIH9-F1
#
_entry.id   AF-A0A8R1IIH9-F1
#
_cell.length_a   1.000
_cell.length_b   1.000
_cell.length_c   1.000
_cell.angle_alpha   90.00
_cell.angle_beta   90.00
_cell.angle_gamma   90.00
#
_symmetry.space_group_name_H-M   'P 1'
#
loop_
_entity.id
_entity.type
_entity.pdbx_description
1 polymer ?
#
loop_
_entity_poly.entity_id
_entity_poly.type
_entity_poly.pdbx_seq_one_letter_code
_entity_poly.pdbx_strand_id
1 'polypeptide(L)'
;MISFEDFLLRPSKVVDPFNRFVGKIDPFLMLVEFCQVIGPKPLAIVSSQPDDKVKSVNVNEMAIWLMSSDTVPGTMIVLENNQTGVYAAAYYFNLYDMRARAFQRNLCVAYLSSEKPTKETLSLFSTSMKKLVSPVLICNRRLFIRHVTDIVKFSDNVDETTLQQYYTFNGDSQKLTDSSRFNVVFEQTRLLKSKFLTKKFQEMAFDDDICCGHNVENMHEAEDIICSFRVPSIPLSPVETLTPCSFPSIVPKLRLLLTDLHRQKTATHSSGALFCGNRPIATVSPIYKFSSEAGTSD
;
A
#
# COMPACT_ATOMS: atom_id res chain seq x y z
N MET A 1 -30.55 3.33 30.42
CA MET A 1 -30.95 4.71 30.12
C MET A 1 -29.65 5.46 29.83
N ILE A 2 -29.38 5.75 28.56
CA ILE A 2 -28.11 6.34 28.13
C ILE A 2 -28.19 7.85 28.42
N SER A 3 -27.20 8.40 29.12
CA SER A 3 -27.17 9.79 29.55
C SER A 3 -26.79 10.70 28.38
N PHE A 4 -27.34 11.91 28.33
CA PHE A 4 -27.02 12.92 27.32
C PHE A 4 -25.52 13.29 27.34
N GLU A 5 -24.85 13.10 28.47
CA GLU A 5 -23.41 13.36 28.62
C GLU A 5 -22.53 12.34 27.88
N ASP A 6 -23.04 11.14 27.61
CA ASP A 6 -22.31 10.13 26.81
C ASP A 6 -22.16 10.55 25.33
N PHE A 7 -22.97 11.51 24.87
CA PHE A 7 -22.85 12.09 23.52
C PHE A 7 -21.82 13.22 23.44
N LEU A 8 -21.42 13.82 24.57
CA LEU A 8 -20.52 14.98 24.62
C LEU A 8 -19.03 14.63 24.56
N LEU A 9 -18.68 13.34 24.62
CA LEU A 9 -17.29 12.85 24.57
C LEU A 9 -16.75 12.67 23.13
N ARG A 10 -17.54 12.96 22.09
CA ARG A 10 -17.01 13.07 20.73
C ARG A 10 -16.51 14.50 20.54
N PRO A 11 -15.25 14.73 20.14
CA PRO A 11 -14.79 16.08 19.85
C PRO A 11 -15.71 16.66 18.78
N SER A 12 -16.42 17.72 19.14
CA SER A 12 -17.35 18.44 18.29
C SER A 12 -16.57 19.18 17.20
N LYS A 13 -16.05 18.45 16.21
CA LYS A 13 -15.96 19.04 14.89
C LYS A 13 -17.39 19.34 14.51
N VAL A 14 -17.71 20.61 14.30
CA VAL A 14 -18.92 21.03 13.61
C VAL A 14 -18.87 20.37 12.24
N VAL A 15 -19.43 19.18 12.12
CA VAL A 15 -19.58 18.47 10.86
C VAL A 15 -20.76 19.16 10.19
N ASP A 16 -20.45 20.15 9.35
CA ASP A 16 -21.46 20.78 8.51
C ASP A 16 -22.14 19.67 7.69
N PRO A 17 -23.44 19.42 7.91
CA PRO A 17 -24.16 18.37 7.20
C PRO A 17 -24.23 18.65 5.70
N PHE A 18 -24.06 19.90 5.26
CA PHE A 18 -24.07 20.29 3.84
C PHE A 18 -22.68 20.26 3.19
N ASN A 19 -21.60 20.41 3.96
CA ASN A 19 -20.24 20.24 3.45
C ASN A 19 -19.90 18.76 3.14
N ARG A 20 -20.72 17.81 3.64
CA ARG A 20 -20.69 16.39 3.23
C ARG A 20 -21.20 16.14 1.81
N PHE A 21 -22.06 17.01 1.27
CA PHE A 21 -22.79 16.69 0.04
C PHE A 21 -22.13 17.19 -1.25
N VAL A 22 -21.25 18.21 -1.22
CA VAL A 22 -20.77 18.81 -2.49
C VAL A 22 -19.39 19.48 -2.36
N GLY A 23 -18.47 18.89 -1.61
CA GLY A 23 -17.07 19.33 -1.68
C GLY A 23 -16.46 18.87 -3.01
N LYS A 24 -16.25 19.76 -3.98
CA LYS A 24 -15.37 19.45 -5.12
C LYS A 24 -13.96 19.20 -4.57
N ILE A 25 -13.62 17.94 -4.37
CA ILE A 25 -12.27 17.49 -4.07
C ILE A 25 -11.42 17.57 -5.34
N ASP A 26 -10.24 18.15 -5.19
CA ASP A 26 -9.19 18.02 -6.18
C ASP A 26 -8.74 16.55 -6.21
N PRO A 27 -8.56 15.95 -7.40
CA PRO A 27 -8.15 14.55 -7.47
C PRO A 27 -6.79 14.32 -6.81
N PHE A 28 -6.68 13.23 -6.06
CA PHE A 28 -5.44 12.86 -5.38
C PHE A 28 -5.27 11.34 -5.34
N LEU A 29 -4.03 10.89 -5.16
CA LEU A 29 -3.68 9.49 -4.97
C LEU A 29 -3.38 9.22 -3.49
N MET A 30 -3.81 8.07 -3.01
CA MET A 30 -3.54 7.60 -1.65
C MET A 30 -2.97 6.18 -1.70
N LEU A 31 -1.87 5.95 -0.99
CA LEU A 31 -1.36 4.62 -0.68
C LEU A 31 -1.78 4.29 0.76
N VAL A 32 -2.50 3.20 0.93
CA VAL A 32 -3.03 2.71 2.20
C VAL A 32 -2.51 1.32 2.48
N GLU A 33 -2.20 1.06 3.74
CA GLU A 33 -1.87 -0.25 4.25
C GLU A 33 -2.89 -0.69 5.30
N PHE A 34 -3.20 -1.98 5.34
CA PHE A 34 -3.85 -2.61 6.47
C PHE A 34 -2.81 -3.14 7.47
N CYS A 35 -2.61 -2.41 8.57
CA CYS A 35 -1.82 -2.90 9.69
C CYS A 35 -2.73 -3.72 10.61
N GLN A 36 -2.32 -4.95 10.96
CA GLN A 36 -3.15 -5.85 11.77
C GLN A 36 -3.32 -5.36 13.22
N VAL A 37 -2.40 -4.52 13.70
CA VAL A 37 -2.41 -3.99 15.08
C VAL A 37 -3.19 -2.67 15.17
N ILE A 38 -3.01 -1.78 14.20
CA ILE A 38 -3.55 -0.41 14.23
C ILE A 38 -4.82 -0.28 13.37
N GLY A 39 -4.99 -1.15 12.38
CA GLY A 39 -6.01 -1.06 11.34
C GLY A 39 -5.51 -0.36 10.07
N PRO A 40 -6.43 0.10 9.20
CA PRO A 40 -6.12 0.84 7.98
C PRO A 40 -5.34 2.13 8.28
N LYS A 41 -4.16 2.27 7.68
CA LYS A 41 -3.29 3.42 7.85
C LYS A 41 -2.89 3.99 6.49
N PRO A 42 -3.06 5.31 6.25
CA PRO A 42 -2.50 5.96 5.08
C PRO A 42 -0.98 6.02 5.19
N LEU A 43 -0.26 5.51 4.18
CA LEU A 43 1.20 5.54 4.10
C LEU A 43 1.69 6.78 3.34
N ALA A 44 1.06 7.10 2.22
CA ALA A 44 1.42 8.25 1.42
C ALA A 44 0.19 8.88 0.77
N ILE A 45 0.23 10.19 0.64
CA ILE A 45 -0.77 10.99 -0.07
C ILE A 45 -0.01 11.79 -1.11
N VAL A 46 -0.55 11.83 -2.32
CA VAL A 46 0.01 12.60 -3.42
C VAL A 46 -1.12 13.42 -4.00
N SER A 47 -0.99 14.75 -3.94
CA SER A 47 -2.00 15.70 -4.40
C SER A 47 -1.37 16.74 -5.34
N SER A 48 -2.21 17.44 -6.09
CA SER A 48 -1.75 18.56 -6.93
C SER A 48 -1.43 19.84 -6.13
N GLN A 49 -1.81 19.90 -4.85
CA GLN A 49 -1.60 21.06 -3.99
C GLN A 49 -0.20 21.07 -3.38
N PRO A 50 0.42 22.26 -3.19
CA PRO A 50 1.67 22.36 -2.45
C PRO A 50 1.44 21.86 -1.01
N ASP A 51 2.33 20.99 -0.54
CA ASP A 51 2.30 20.23 0.74
C ASP A 51 1.57 18.87 0.75
N ASP A 52 1.02 18.38 -0.37
CA ASP A 52 0.29 17.09 -0.38
C ASP A 52 -0.89 17.02 0.64
N LYS A 53 -1.37 18.18 1.11
CA LYS A 53 -2.43 18.31 2.11
C LYS A 53 -3.81 18.36 1.47
N VAL A 54 -4.64 17.36 1.78
CA VAL A 54 -6.06 17.33 1.42
C VAL A 54 -6.87 17.98 2.55
N LYS A 55 -7.40 19.19 2.34
CA LYS A 55 -8.16 19.93 3.36
C LYS A 55 -9.65 19.56 3.41
N SER A 56 -10.21 19.05 2.32
CA SER A 56 -11.64 18.80 2.15
C SER A 56 -12.09 17.44 2.69
N VAL A 57 -11.18 16.49 2.89
CA VAL A 57 -11.53 15.11 3.24
C VAL A 57 -10.68 14.59 4.40
N ASN A 58 -11.32 13.83 5.29
CA ASN A 58 -10.61 13.08 6.32
C ASN A 58 -9.92 11.85 5.71
N VAL A 59 -8.61 11.94 5.56
CA VAL A 59 -7.76 10.87 4.98
C VAL A 59 -7.92 9.54 5.72
N ASN A 60 -8.00 9.57 7.06
CA ASN A 60 -8.10 8.36 7.86
C ASN A 60 -9.44 7.65 7.64
N GLU A 61 -10.52 8.42 7.50
CA GLU A 61 -11.86 7.89 7.20
C GLU A 61 -11.89 7.26 5.79
N MET A 62 -11.24 7.90 4.81
CA MET A 62 -11.09 7.34 3.47
C MET A 62 -10.26 6.05 3.48
N ALA A 63 -9.18 6.00 4.24
CA ALA A 63 -8.35 4.80 4.38
C ALA A 63 -9.17 3.62 4.95
N ILE A 64 -9.99 3.88 5.98
CA ILE A 64 -10.90 2.88 6.55
C ILE A 64 -11.90 2.40 5.51
N TRP A 65 -12.55 3.33 4.80
CA TRP A 65 -13.52 3.01 3.76
C TRP A 65 -12.92 2.15 2.64
N LEU A 66 -11.77 2.54 2.11
CA LEU A 66 -11.05 1.80 1.06
C LEU A 66 -10.70 0.38 1.50
N MET A 67 -10.21 0.20 2.73
CA MET A 67 -9.79 -1.13 3.22
C MET A 67 -10.94 -1.97 3.80
N SER A 68 -12.15 -1.42 3.89
CA SER A 68 -13.35 -2.16 4.32
C SER A 68 -14.02 -2.93 3.17
N SER A 69 -13.59 -2.69 1.92
CA SER A 69 -14.15 -3.38 0.76
C SER A 69 -13.51 -4.75 0.58
N ASP A 70 -14.32 -5.78 0.39
CA ASP A 70 -13.82 -7.13 0.10
C ASP A 70 -13.28 -7.19 -1.34
N THR A 71 -12.00 -7.52 -1.48
CA THR A 71 -11.30 -7.41 -2.76
C THR A 71 -10.28 -8.51 -2.98
N VAL A 72 -10.15 -8.90 -4.25
CA VAL A 72 -9.14 -9.87 -4.67
C VAL A 72 -7.85 -9.12 -5.03
N PRO A 73 -6.70 -9.50 -4.46
CA PRO A 73 -5.41 -8.89 -4.81
C PRO A 73 -5.11 -8.99 -6.31
N GLY A 74 -4.52 -7.94 -6.87
CA GLY A 74 -4.20 -7.82 -8.28
C GLY A 74 -5.35 -7.30 -9.15
N THR A 75 -6.51 -7.00 -8.55
CA THR A 75 -7.66 -6.43 -9.25
C THR A 75 -7.81 -4.93 -8.98
N MET A 76 -8.44 -4.25 -9.94
CA MET A 76 -8.88 -2.87 -9.79
C MET A 76 -10.38 -2.84 -9.63
N ILE A 77 -10.86 -2.01 -8.71
CA ILE A 77 -12.27 -1.74 -8.50
C ILE A 77 -12.55 -0.24 -8.49
N VAL A 78 -13.77 0.12 -8.83
CA VAL A 78 -14.27 1.49 -8.71
C VAL A 78 -15.31 1.51 -7.61
N LEU A 79 -15.06 2.29 -6.58
CA LEU A 79 -15.90 2.48 -5.41
C LEU A 79 -16.52 3.87 -5.44
N GLU A 80 -17.72 3.99 -4.87
CA GLU A 80 -18.42 5.25 -4.68
C GLU A 80 -18.80 5.38 -3.21
N ASN A 81 -18.40 6.50 -2.59
CA ASN A 81 -18.83 6.85 -1.26
C ASN A 81 -20.00 7.82 -1.35
N ASN A 82 -21.21 7.31 -1.17
CA ASN A 82 -22.45 8.10 -1.23
C ASN A 82 -22.52 9.18 -0.12
N GLN A 83 -21.80 9.02 1.00
CA GLN A 83 -21.83 9.98 2.10
C GLN A 83 -20.94 11.20 1.86
N THR A 84 -19.86 11.02 1.10
CA THR A 84 -18.90 12.09 0.81
C THR A 84 -18.90 12.52 -0.66
N GLY A 85 -19.66 11.84 -1.52
CA GLY A 85 -19.70 12.08 -2.96
C GLY A 85 -18.34 11.81 -3.65
N VAL A 86 -17.52 10.92 -3.10
CA VAL A 86 -16.17 10.63 -3.61
C VAL A 86 -16.16 9.30 -4.34
N TYR A 87 -15.64 9.32 -5.56
CA TYR A 87 -15.31 8.12 -6.32
C TYR A 87 -13.86 7.73 -6.08
N ALA A 88 -13.60 6.44 -5.95
CA ALA A 88 -12.26 5.90 -5.84
C ALA A 88 -12.02 4.79 -6.87
N ALA A 89 -10.98 4.94 -7.69
CA ALA A 89 -10.42 3.82 -8.45
C ALA A 89 -9.29 3.22 -7.63
N ALA A 90 -9.50 2.02 -7.08
CA ALA A 90 -8.62 1.38 -6.12
C ALA A 90 -7.99 0.10 -6.71
N TYR A 91 -6.69 -0.06 -6.51
CA TYR A 91 -5.91 -1.23 -6.90
C TYR A 91 -5.32 -1.88 -5.65
N TYR A 92 -5.75 -3.11 -5.37
CA TYR A 92 -5.36 -3.86 -4.18
C TYR A 92 -4.25 -4.84 -4.51
N PHE A 93 -3.26 -4.97 -3.63
CA PHE A 93 -2.18 -5.94 -3.77
C PHE A 93 -1.64 -6.32 -2.40
N ASN A 94 -1.02 -7.50 -2.33
CA ASN A 94 -0.52 -8.04 -1.06
C ASN A 94 1.01 -8.14 -1.10
N LEU A 95 1.61 -7.82 0.03
CA LEU A 95 3.03 -8.08 0.31
C LEU A 95 3.14 -9.23 1.32
N TYR A 96 4.21 -9.99 1.21
CA TYR A 96 4.56 -11.03 2.16
C TYR A 96 5.47 -10.49 3.25
N ASP A 97 5.18 -10.83 4.49
CA ASP A 97 5.92 -10.41 5.67
C ASP A 97 5.92 -11.55 6.69
N MET A 98 7.10 -12.00 7.12
CA MET A 98 7.24 -13.08 8.09
C MET A 98 6.60 -12.78 9.43
N ARG A 99 6.55 -11.50 9.81
CA ARG A 99 6.06 -11.04 11.11
C ARG A 99 4.55 -10.80 11.11
N ALA A 100 3.93 -10.71 9.93
CA ALA A 100 2.48 -10.51 9.80
C ALA A 100 1.71 -11.82 9.99
N ARG A 101 0.49 -11.74 10.54
CA ARG A 101 -0.44 -12.87 10.59
C ARG A 101 -0.68 -13.41 9.19
N ALA A 102 -0.64 -14.74 9.06
CA ALA A 102 -0.76 -15.46 7.80
C ALA A 102 0.27 -15.03 6.73
N PHE A 103 1.36 -14.39 7.15
CA PHE A 103 2.46 -13.93 6.32
C PHE A 103 2.09 -12.91 5.24
N GLN A 104 0.97 -12.20 5.39
CA GLN A 104 0.44 -11.29 4.38
C GLN A 104 0.07 -9.92 4.94
N ARG A 105 0.35 -8.87 4.16
CA ARG A 105 -0.05 -7.49 4.38
C ARG A 105 -0.78 -6.97 3.16
N ASN A 106 -1.97 -6.43 3.37
CA ASN A 106 -2.82 -5.91 2.30
C ASN A 106 -2.55 -4.43 2.11
N LEU A 107 -2.28 -4.02 0.88
CA LEU A 107 -2.06 -2.65 0.48
C LEU A 107 -3.02 -2.25 -0.63
N CYS A 108 -3.32 -0.96 -0.69
CA CYS A 108 -4.20 -0.37 -1.68
C CYS A 108 -3.62 0.94 -2.18
N VAL A 109 -3.57 1.12 -3.50
CA VAL A 109 -3.40 2.44 -4.12
C VAL A 109 -4.73 2.87 -4.68
N ALA A 110 -5.23 4.04 -4.26
CA ALA A 110 -6.50 4.58 -4.72
C ALA A 110 -6.32 5.96 -5.34
N TYR A 111 -6.96 6.17 -6.49
CA TYR A 111 -7.20 7.48 -7.09
C TYR A 111 -8.57 7.96 -6.66
N LEU A 112 -8.63 9.07 -5.92
CA LEU A 112 -9.87 9.64 -5.39
C LEU A 112 -10.22 10.92 -6.15
N SER A 113 -11.48 11.02 -6.59
CA SER A 113 -12.01 12.19 -7.31
C SER A 113 -13.49 12.43 -7.01
N SER A 114 -13.94 13.69 -7.16
CA SER A 114 -15.37 14.04 -7.01
C SER A 114 -16.24 13.53 -8.17
N GLU A 115 -15.61 13.28 -9.31
CA GLU A 115 -16.29 12.85 -10.52
C GLU A 115 -15.99 11.39 -10.77
N LYS A 116 -16.95 10.68 -11.38
CA LYS A 116 -16.78 9.29 -11.78
C LYS A 116 -15.63 9.19 -12.80
N PRO A 117 -14.61 8.35 -12.56
CA PRO A 117 -13.48 8.23 -13.47
C PRO A 117 -13.93 7.69 -14.83
N THR A 118 -13.45 8.31 -15.92
CA THR A 118 -13.75 7.87 -17.28
C THR A 118 -13.03 6.57 -17.62
N LYS A 119 -13.47 5.89 -18.69
CA LYS A 119 -12.85 4.63 -19.14
C LYS A 119 -11.37 4.78 -19.45
N GLU A 120 -10.97 5.92 -20.02
CA GLU A 120 -9.59 6.22 -20.38
C GLU A 120 -8.75 6.51 -19.14
N THR A 121 -9.33 7.18 -18.15
CA THR A 121 -8.69 7.42 -16.84
C THR A 121 -8.41 6.08 -16.15
N LEU A 122 -9.40 5.17 -16.16
CA LEU A 122 -9.28 3.84 -15.57
C LEU A 122 -8.24 2.97 -16.30
N SER A 123 -8.19 3.03 -17.63
CA SER A 123 -7.20 2.25 -18.41
C SER A 123 -5.77 2.74 -18.18
N LEU A 124 -5.57 4.06 -18.11
CA LEU A 124 -4.28 4.66 -17.78
C LEU A 124 -3.85 4.30 -16.35
N PHE A 125 -4.77 4.45 -15.38
CA PHE A 125 -4.52 4.08 -13.99
C PHE A 125 -4.15 2.59 -13.88
N SER A 126 -4.88 1.69 -14.57
CA SER A 126 -4.64 0.24 -14.52
C SER A 126 -3.30 -0.16 -15.08
N THR A 127 -2.94 0.39 -16.25
CA THR A 127 -1.66 0.11 -16.90
C THR A 127 -0.51 0.62 -16.05
N SER A 128 -0.66 1.81 -15.46
CA SER A 128 0.36 2.43 -14.62
C SER A 128 0.53 1.69 -13.30
N MET A 129 -0.57 1.25 -12.66
CA MET A 129 -0.52 0.46 -11.43
C MET A 129 0.20 -0.87 -11.64
N LYS A 130 -0.06 -1.60 -12.73
CA LYS A 130 0.65 -2.84 -13.04
C LYS A 130 2.16 -2.61 -13.19
N LYS A 131 2.57 -1.54 -13.86
CA LYS A 131 3.99 -1.15 -14.01
C LYS A 131 4.62 -0.71 -12.68
N LEU A 132 3.87 -0.02 -11.84
CA LEU A 132 4.32 0.47 -10.54
C LEU A 132 4.49 -0.67 -9.52
N VAL A 133 3.49 -1.55 -9.42
CA VAL A 133 3.40 -2.59 -8.40
C VAL A 133 4.25 -3.81 -8.75
N SER A 134 4.46 -4.11 -10.03
CA SER A 134 5.24 -5.29 -10.44
C SER A 134 6.65 -5.34 -9.82
N PRO A 135 7.50 -4.29 -9.92
CA PRO A 135 8.81 -4.26 -9.25
C PRO A 135 8.75 -4.45 -7.73
N VAL A 136 7.70 -3.90 -7.10
CA VAL A 136 7.47 -3.96 -5.65
C VAL A 136 7.18 -5.40 -5.22
N LEU A 137 6.29 -6.08 -5.95
CA LEU A 137 5.99 -7.49 -5.70
C LEU A 137 7.19 -8.39 -5.95
N ILE A 138 7.99 -8.09 -6.99
CA ILE A 138 9.22 -8.83 -7.30
C ILE A 138 10.23 -8.73 -6.15
N CYS A 139 10.54 -7.51 -5.72
CA CYS A 139 11.47 -7.24 -4.63
C CYS A 139 11.02 -7.92 -3.33
N ASN A 140 9.74 -7.78 -2.98
CA ASN A 140 9.16 -8.42 -1.80
C ASN A 140 9.25 -9.95 -1.85
N ARG A 141 8.89 -10.57 -2.97
CA ARG A 141 8.91 -12.03 -3.11
C ARG A 141 10.33 -12.58 -3.00
N ARG A 142 11.31 -11.93 -3.64
CA ARG A 142 12.73 -12.30 -3.52
C ARG A 142 13.20 -12.24 -2.06
N LEU A 143 12.92 -11.14 -1.37
CA LEU A 143 13.28 -10.96 0.03
C LEU A 143 12.59 -11.99 0.95
N PHE A 144 11.31 -12.25 0.72
CA PHE A 144 10.54 -13.22 1.50
C PHE A 144 11.09 -14.65 1.34
N ILE A 145 11.41 -15.07 0.11
CA ILE A 145 12.02 -16.39 -0.16
C ILE A 145 13.38 -16.52 0.54
N ARG A 146 14.19 -15.45 0.56
CA ARG A 146 15.43 -15.42 1.34
C ARG A 146 15.13 -15.69 2.81
N HIS A 147 14.22 -14.93 3.43
CA HIS A 147 13.86 -15.13 4.84
C HIS A 147 13.35 -16.54 5.13
N VAL A 148 12.50 -17.11 4.27
CA VAL A 148 12.05 -18.51 4.41
C VAL A 148 13.25 -19.46 4.46
N THR A 149 14.21 -19.24 3.56
CA THR A 149 15.39 -20.11 3.41
C THR A 149 16.31 -19.98 4.61
N ASP A 150 16.58 -18.77 5.06
CA ASP A 150 17.45 -18.48 6.21
C ASP A 150 16.86 -19.03 7.51
N ILE A 151 15.54 -18.91 7.72
CA ILE A 151 14.85 -19.48 8.88
C ILE A 151 14.94 -21.01 8.89
N VAL A 152 14.78 -21.67 7.73
CA VAL A 152 14.91 -23.12 7.66
C VAL A 152 16.34 -23.56 7.96
N LYS A 153 17.36 -22.86 7.41
CA LYS A 153 18.77 -23.14 7.73
C LYS A 153 19.07 -22.94 9.21
N PHE A 154 18.54 -21.87 9.80
CA PHE A 154 18.67 -21.62 11.23
C PHE A 154 18.04 -22.75 12.06
N SER A 155 16.84 -23.21 11.68
CA SER A 155 16.20 -24.37 12.32
C SER A 155 17.07 -25.62 12.26
N ASP A 156 17.59 -25.96 11.08
CA ASP A 156 18.42 -27.15 10.87
C ASP A 156 19.70 -27.07 11.76
N ASN A 157 20.32 -25.89 11.88
CA ASN A 157 21.47 -25.66 12.78
C ASN A 157 21.11 -25.77 14.28
N VAL A 158 19.92 -25.31 14.68
CA VAL A 158 19.44 -25.43 16.07
C VAL A 158 19.17 -26.89 16.43
N ASP A 159 18.60 -27.68 15.52
CA ASP A 159 18.36 -29.10 15.74
C ASP A 159 19.68 -29.86 15.90
N GLU A 160 20.69 -29.58 15.05
CA GLU A 160 22.02 -30.18 15.17
C GLU A 160 22.72 -29.82 16.50
N THR A 161 22.68 -28.54 16.90
CA THR A 161 23.30 -28.10 18.16
C THR A 161 22.55 -28.60 19.39
N THR A 162 21.22 -28.72 19.34
CA THR A 162 20.41 -29.29 20.42
C THR A 162 20.69 -30.79 20.59
N LEU A 163 20.81 -31.53 19.47
CA LEU A 163 21.23 -32.94 19.51
C LEU A 163 22.62 -33.07 20.13
N GLN A 164 23.60 -32.25 19.72
CA GLN A 164 24.93 -32.25 20.31
C GLN A 164 24.91 -31.94 21.82
N GLN A 165 24.11 -30.97 22.26
CA GLN A 165 23.94 -30.62 23.68
C GLN A 165 23.28 -31.72 24.50
N TYR A 166 22.29 -32.40 23.94
CA TYR A 166 21.66 -33.58 24.56
C TYR A 166 22.68 -34.70 24.81
N TYR A 167 23.53 -34.98 23.82
CA TYR A 167 24.58 -36.01 23.96
C TYR A 167 25.77 -35.56 24.83
N THR A 168 25.97 -34.27 25.05
CA THR A 168 27.06 -33.72 25.89
C THR A 168 26.66 -33.41 27.34
N PHE A 169 25.47 -33.84 27.80
CA PHE A 169 25.03 -33.75 29.20
C PHE A 169 24.99 -32.32 29.81
N ASN A 170 25.04 -31.27 29.00
CA ASN A 170 25.06 -29.85 29.41
C ASN A 170 23.73 -29.12 29.14
N GLY A 171 22.59 -29.82 29.17
CA GLY A 171 21.29 -29.28 28.75
C GLY A 171 20.56 -28.45 29.80
N ASP A 172 20.53 -27.12 29.64
CA ASP A 172 19.64 -26.23 30.40
C ASP A 172 18.16 -26.47 30.03
N SER A 173 17.34 -26.89 31.00
CA SER A 173 15.91 -27.24 30.77
C SER A 173 15.04 -26.07 30.26
N GLN A 174 15.48 -24.82 30.42
CA GLN A 174 14.78 -23.64 29.91
C GLN A 174 14.85 -23.50 28.38
N LYS A 175 15.88 -24.03 27.72
CA LYS A 175 16.00 -24.02 26.25
C LYS A 175 15.01 -24.97 25.55
N LEU A 176 14.53 -26.01 26.26
CA LEU A 176 13.67 -27.05 25.70
C LEU A 176 12.20 -26.62 25.52
N THR A 177 11.71 -25.70 26.36
CA THR A 177 10.31 -25.22 26.29
C THR A 177 10.11 -24.26 25.11
N ASP A 178 11.12 -23.45 24.80
CA ASP A 178 11.14 -22.56 23.64
C ASP A 178 11.16 -23.33 22.30
N SER A 179 11.86 -24.46 22.25
CA SER A 179 11.96 -25.32 21.05
C SER A 179 10.58 -25.74 20.52
N SER A 180 9.63 -26.10 21.38
CA SER A 180 8.27 -26.50 20.98
C SER A 180 7.45 -25.41 20.27
N ARG A 181 7.62 -24.13 20.65
CA ARG A 181 6.93 -23.00 20.02
C ARG A 181 7.54 -22.65 18.67
N PHE A 182 8.86 -22.73 18.58
CA PHE A 182 9.58 -22.54 17.32
C PHE A 182 9.31 -23.66 16.32
N ASN A 183 9.12 -24.90 16.77
CA ASN A 183 8.77 -26.03 15.91
C ASN A 183 7.50 -25.77 15.09
N VAL A 184 6.49 -25.11 15.66
CA VAL A 184 5.28 -24.73 14.90
C VAL A 184 5.63 -23.73 13.78
N VAL A 185 6.44 -22.72 14.07
CA VAL A 185 6.88 -21.73 13.07
C VAL A 185 7.76 -22.40 12.00
N PHE A 186 8.66 -23.30 12.40
CA PHE A 186 9.55 -24.02 11.50
C PHE A 186 8.78 -24.95 10.57
N GLU A 187 7.81 -25.71 11.09
CA GLU A 187 6.94 -26.56 10.27
C GLU A 187 6.11 -25.71 9.28
N GLN A 188 5.51 -24.61 9.73
CA GLN A 188 4.78 -23.70 8.83
C GLN A 188 5.72 -23.09 7.78
N THR A 189 6.93 -22.70 8.16
CA THR A 189 7.94 -22.13 7.24
C THR A 189 8.41 -23.17 6.23
N ARG A 190 8.58 -24.43 6.63
CA ARG A 190 8.97 -25.54 5.75
C ARG A 190 7.85 -25.87 4.75
N LEU A 191 6.59 -25.84 5.18
CA LEU A 191 5.42 -25.95 4.30
C LEU A 191 5.29 -24.75 3.34
N LEU A 192 5.66 -23.54 3.76
CA LEU A 192 5.70 -22.37 2.88
C LEU A 192 6.83 -22.48 1.88
N LYS A 193 8.03 -22.93 2.30
CA LYS A 193 9.18 -23.18 1.43
C LYS A 193 8.80 -24.09 0.28
N SER A 194 8.11 -25.21 0.54
CA SER A 194 7.67 -26.12 -0.52
C SER A 194 6.66 -25.48 -1.48
N LYS A 195 5.75 -24.62 -0.99
CA LYS A 195 4.80 -23.87 -1.83
C LYS A 195 5.47 -22.78 -2.67
N PHE A 196 6.43 -22.05 -2.11
CA PHE A 196 7.09 -20.90 -2.76
C PHE A 196 8.29 -21.29 -3.62
N LEU A 197 8.90 -22.46 -3.43
CA LEU A 197 9.94 -22.99 -4.32
C LEU A 197 9.39 -23.79 -5.51
N THR A 198 8.08 -23.80 -5.72
CA THR A 198 7.50 -24.38 -6.94
C THR A 198 8.07 -23.67 -8.17
N LYS A 199 8.40 -24.42 -9.24
CA LYS A 199 8.97 -23.91 -10.51
C LYS A 199 8.37 -22.57 -10.97
N LYS A 200 7.07 -22.36 -10.80
CA LYS A 200 6.34 -21.13 -11.17
C LYS A 200 6.81 -19.84 -10.47
N PHE A 201 7.41 -19.93 -9.28
CA PHE A 201 7.97 -18.79 -8.54
C PHE A 201 9.45 -18.54 -8.89
N GLN A 202 10.18 -19.59 -9.27
CA GLN A 202 11.56 -19.52 -9.76
C GLN A 202 11.64 -19.11 -11.24
N GLU A 203 10.65 -19.53 -12.06
CA GLU A 203 10.47 -19.19 -13.48
C GLU A 203 9.88 -17.80 -13.70
N MET A 204 9.51 -17.08 -12.63
CA MET A 204 9.52 -15.62 -12.69
C MET A 204 10.99 -15.20 -12.77
N ALA A 205 11.62 -15.48 -13.91
CA ALA A 205 12.95 -15.04 -14.26
C ALA A 205 12.91 -13.51 -14.27
N PHE A 206 13.27 -12.98 -13.13
CA PHE A 206 13.34 -11.57 -12.86
C PHE A 206 14.53 -11.03 -13.64
N ASP A 207 14.35 -10.00 -14.47
CA ASP A 207 15.49 -9.21 -14.93
C ASP A 207 16.24 -8.72 -13.70
N ASP A 208 17.51 -9.09 -13.58
CA ASP A 208 18.37 -8.72 -12.44
C ASP A 208 18.53 -7.20 -12.31
N ASP A 209 18.20 -6.45 -13.35
CA ASP A 209 18.18 -4.98 -13.38
C ASP A 209 17.09 -4.34 -12.49
N ILE A 210 16.06 -5.08 -12.07
CA ILE A 210 14.90 -4.51 -11.35
C ILE A 210 15.08 -4.55 -9.83
N CYS A 211 15.89 -5.47 -9.30
CA CYS A 211 16.06 -5.67 -7.87
C CYS A 211 17.49 -6.06 -7.56
N CYS A 212 18.09 -5.32 -6.63
CA CYS A 212 19.49 -5.34 -6.22
C CYS A 212 19.98 -6.64 -5.53
N GLY A 213 19.29 -7.77 -5.71
CA GLY A 213 19.69 -9.10 -5.22
C GLY A 213 19.57 -9.23 -3.70
N HIS A 214 18.48 -9.83 -3.22
CA HIS A 214 18.33 -10.26 -1.82
C HIS A 214 18.89 -11.67 -1.63
N ASN A 215 20.07 -11.94 -2.18
CA ASN A 215 20.63 -13.30 -2.26
C ASN A 215 21.64 -13.59 -1.14
N VAL A 216 22.06 -12.56 -0.38
CA VAL A 216 23.01 -12.72 0.72
C VAL A 216 22.27 -13.18 1.97
N GLU A 217 22.65 -14.35 2.46
CA GLU A 217 22.13 -14.98 3.67
C GLU A 217 22.38 -14.10 4.88
N ASN A 218 21.37 -13.95 5.74
CA ASN A 218 21.48 -13.16 6.96
C ASN A 218 20.88 -13.92 8.14
N MET A 219 21.71 -14.73 8.80
CA MET A 219 21.28 -15.55 9.94
C MET A 219 20.86 -14.72 11.14
N HIS A 220 21.45 -13.53 11.35
CA HIS A 220 21.08 -12.65 12.45
C HIS A 220 19.67 -12.09 12.28
N GLU A 221 19.32 -11.69 11.05
CA GLU A 221 17.97 -11.22 10.73
C GLU A 221 16.93 -12.35 10.82
N ALA A 222 17.30 -13.59 10.47
CA ALA A 222 16.44 -14.75 10.68
C ALA A 222 16.19 -15.02 12.17
N GLU A 223 17.24 -14.96 13.00
CA GLU A 223 17.13 -15.07 14.46
C GLU A 223 16.23 -13.98 15.04
N ASP A 224 16.38 -12.73 14.60
CA ASP A 224 15.54 -11.60 15.02
C ASP A 224 14.06 -11.80 14.66
N ILE A 225 13.78 -12.32 13.46
CA ILE A 225 12.40 -12.63 13.03
C ILE A 225 11.83 -13.72 13.94
N ILE A 226 12.58 -14.79 14.19
CA ILE A 226 12.15 -15.88 15.06
C ILE A 226 11.91 -15.39 16.48
N CYS A 227 12.82 -14.60 17.02
CA CYS A 227 12.70 -14.00 18.35
C CYS A 227 11.53 -13.03 18.43
N SER A 228 11.14 -12.39 17.34
CA SER A 228 9.97 -11.50 17.32
C SER A 228 8.65 -12.24 17.61
N PHE A 229 8.55 -13.54 17.34
CA PHE A 229 7.38 -14.34 17.71
C PHE A 229 7.25 -14.58 19.22
N ARG A 230 8.32 -14.32 20.01
CA ARG A 230 8.27 -14.45 21.47
C ARG A 230 7.44 -13.34 22.12
N VAL A 231 7.37 -12.17 21.48
CA VAL A 231 6.78 -10.97 22.07
C VAL A 231 5.52 -10.58 21.30
N PRO A 232 4.31 -10.76 21.88
CA PRO A 232 3.05 -10.54 21.17
C PRO A 232 2.75 -9.07 20.80
N SER A 233 3.61 -8.13 21.18
CA SER A 233 3.41 -6.68 21.02
C SER A 233 4.48 -5.97 20.17
N ILE A 234 5.32 -6.70 19.43
CA ILE A 234 6.29 -6.05 18.54
C ILE A 234 5.54 -5.44 17.34
N PRO A 235 5.71 -4.13 17.07
CA PRO A 235 5.13 -3.50 15.89
C PRO A 235 5.68 -4.15 14.62
N LEU A 236 4.81 -4.32 13.61
CA LEU A 236 5.23 -4.80 12.30
C LEU A 236 6.30 -3.86 11.72
N SER A 237 7.25 -4.43 10.99
CA SER A 237 8.29 -3.65 10.32
C SER A 237 7.67 -2.63 9.36
N PRO A 238 8.31 -1.48 9.10
CA PRO A 238 7.85 -0.57 8.07
C PRO A 238 7.77 -1.24 6.69
N VAL A 239 6.84 -0.83 5.82
CA VAL A 239 6.67 -1.46 4.49
C VAL A 239 7.91 -1.25 3.62
N GLU A 240 8.62 -0.15 3.85
CA GLU A 240 9.90 0.20 3.25
C GLU A 240 10.91 -0.94 3.38
N THR A 241 10.95 -1.62 4.54
CA THR A 241 11.90 -2.71 4.80
C THR A 241 11.54 -3.99 4.05
N LEU A 242 10.27 -4.16 3.67
CA LEU A 242 9.80 -5.31 2.91
C LEU A 242 10.13 -5.21 1.41
N THR A 243 10.44 -4.00 0.93
CA THR A 243 10.64 -3.71 -0.50
C THR A 243 11.76 -2.68 -0.76
N PRO A 244 12.96 -2.85 -0.18
CA PRO A 244 13.99 -1.81 -0.12
C PRO A 244 14.48 -1.30 -1.48
N CYS A 245 14.60 -2.15 -2.50
CA CYS A 245 15.10 -1.72 -3.82
C CYS A 245 14.06 -0.88 -4.60
N SER A 246 12.76 -0.94 -4.26
CA SER A 246 11.69 -0.40 -5.12
C SER A 246 10.76 0.61 -4.44
N PHE A 247 10.56 0.48 -3.12
CA PHE A 247 9.67 1.35 -2.35
C PHE A 247 9.99 2.85 -2.45
N PRO A 248 11.26 3.28 -2.39
CA PRO A 248 11.61 4.71 -2.50
C PRO A 248 11.11 5.35 -3.81
N SER A 249 10.94 4.55 -4.87
CA SER A 249 10.46 5.02 -6.16
C SER A 249 8.93 5.13 -6.27
N ILE A 250 8.16 4.59 -5.32
CA ILE A 250 6.70 4.54 -5.40
C ILE A 250 6.10 5.94 -5.37
N VAL A 251 6.42 6.74 -4.36
CA VAL A 251 5.84 8.08 -4.18
C VAL A 251 6.16 9.01 -5.37
N PRO A 252 7.42 9.08 -5.86
CA PRO A 252 7.72 9.83 -7.08
C PRO A 252 6.92 9.37 -8.31
N LYS A 253 6.77 8.05 -8.52
CA LYS A 253 6.00 7.50 -9.65
C LYS A 253 4.50 7.79 -9.52
N LEU A 254 3.95 7.77 -8.31
CA LEU A 254 2.56 8.19 -8.06
C LEU A 254 2.36 9.67 -8.39
N ARG A 255 3.33 10.53 -8.11
CA ARG A 255 3.27 11.96 -8.47
C ARG A 255 3.29 12.18 -9.98
N LEU A 256 4.12 11.44 -10.71
CA LEU A 256 4.10 11.45 -12.18
C LEU A 256 2.74 10.99 -12.71
N LEU A 257 2.20 9.89 -12.18
CA LEU A 257 0.89 9.39 -12.56
C LEU A 257 -0.23 10.40 -12.31
N LEU A 258 -0.25 11.09 -11.17
CA LEU A 258 -1.25 12.11 -10.89
C LEU A 258 -1.20 13.25 -11.90
N THR A 259 0.02 13.63 -12.31
CA THR A 259 0.26 14.67 -13.32
C THR A 259 -0.26 14.24 -14.68
N ASP A 260 -0.02 12.99 -15.08
CA ASP A 260 -0.54 12.43 -16.33
C ASP A 260 -2.07 12.35 -16.34
N LEU A 261 -2.69 11.91 -15.23
CA LEU A 261 -4.14 11.88 -15.07
C LEU A 261 -4.74 13.30 -15.15
N HIS A 262 -4.10 14.30 -14.55
CA HIS A 262 -4.52 15.70 -14.65
C HIS A 262 -4.42 16.23 -16.08
N ARG A 263 -3.30 15.98 -16.77
CA ARG A 263 -3.09 16.42 -18.15
C ARG A 263 -4.17 15.87 -19.08
N GLN A 264 -4.54 14.61 -18.92
CA GLN A 264 -5.61 13.99 -19.70
C GLN A 264 -6.98 14.61 -19.40
N LYS A 265 -7.26 14.94 -18.14
CA LYS A 265 -8.48 15.66 -17.76
C LYS A 265 -8.52 17.07 -18.37
N THR A 266 -7.41 17.81 -18.37
CA THR A 266 -7.36 19.14 -19.00
C THR A 266 -7.48 19.10 -20.52
N ALA A 267 -6.97 18.05 -21.17
CA ALA A 267 -7.08 17.87 -22.62
C ALA A 267 -8.51 17.50 -23.06
N THR A 268 -9.29 16.87 -22.18
CA THR A 268 -10.69 16.48 -22.45
C THR A 268 -11.69 17.58 -22.07
N HIS A 269 -11.36 18.44 -21.10
CA HIS A 269 -12.21 19.55 -20.66
C HIS A 269 -11.97 20.89 -21.40
N SER A 270 -11.26 20.89 -22.52
CA SER A 270 -10.89 22.13 -23.24
C SER A 270 -12.04 22.81 -24.01
N SER A 271 -13.27 22.32 -23.94
CA SER A 271 -14.43 23.04 -24.52
C SER A 271 -15.73 22.61 -23.85
N GLY A 272 -16.11 23.31 -22.79
CA GLY A 272 -17.48 23.24 -22.26
C GLY A 272 -18.34 24.29 -22.93
N ALA A 273 -19.47 23.89 -23.54
CA ALA A 273 -20.49 24.83 -24.00
C ALA A 273 -21.73 24.74 -23.10
N LEU A 274 -22.18 25.87 -22.55
CA LEU A 274 -23.47 26.01 -21.90
C LEU A 274 -24.54 26.15 -22.97
N PHE A 275 -25.64 25.41 -22.86
CA PHE A 275 -26.75 25.43 -23.82
C PHE A 275 -28.06 25.91 -23.17
N CYS A 276 -28.87 26.69 -23.89
CA CYS A 276 -30.29 26.91 -23.59
C CYS A 276 -31.11 26.23 -24.69
N GLY A 277 -31.75 25.12 -24.36
CA GLY A 277 -32.36 24.24 -25.37
C GLY A 277 -31.30 23.73 -26.34
N ASN A 278 -31.53 23.89 -27.65
CA ASN A 278 -30.60 23.43 -28.69
C ASN A 278 -29.58 24.50 -29.14
N ARG A 279 -29.43 25.62 -28.41
CA ARG A 279 -28.50 26.70 -28.76
C ARG A 279 -27.39 26.86 -27.73
N PRO A 280 -26.11 26.85 -28.12
CA PRO A 280 -25.01 27.17 -27.21
C PRO A 280 -25.02 28.67 -26.87
N ILE A 281 -24.98 29.00 -25.59
CA ILE A 281 -25.00 30.37 -25.04
C ILE A 281 -23.58 30.84 -24.70
N ALA A 282 -22.72 29.95 -24.21
CA ALA A 282 -21.37 30.32 -23.81
C ALA A 282 -20.42 29.13 -23.98
N THR A 283 -19.27 29.36 -24.62
CA THR A 283 -18.19 28.39 -24.77
C THR A 283 -17.03 28.79 -23.87
N VAL A 284 -16.60 27.89 -22.99
CA VAL A 284 -15.41 28.09 -22.15
C VAL A 284 -14.20 27.67 -22.97
N SER A 285 -13.48 28.65 -23.52
CA SER A 285 -12.17 28.43 -24.13
C SER A 285 -11.11 28.24 -23.04
N PRO A 286 -10.08 27.40 -23.26
CA PRO A 286 -9.00 27.24 -22.30
C PRO A 286 -8.26 28.57 -22.15
N ILE A 287 -8.07 29.01 -20.91
CA ILE A 287 -7.27 30.19 -20.59
C ILE A 287 -5.80 29.83 -20.89
N TYR A 288 -5.32 30.21 -22.07
CA TYR A 288 -3.89 30.31 -22.31
C TYR A 288 -3.37 31.48 -21.47
N LYS A 289 -2.65 31.19 -20.39
CA LYS A 289 -1.81 32.21 -19.73
C LYS A 289 -0.72 32.60 -20.73
N PHE A 290 -0.94 33.69 -21.47
CA PHE A 290 0.15 34.39 -22.14
C PHE A 290 1.05 34.96 -21.04
N SER A 291 2.23 34.39 -20.87
CA SER A 291 3.34 35.05 -20.22
C SER A 291 3.68 36.30 -21.04
N SER A 292 3.37 37.47 -20.50
CA SER A 292 3.85 38.73 -21.04
C SER A 292 5.35 38.84 -20.80
N GLU A 293 6.16 38.41 -21.76
CA GLU A 293 7.50 38.95 -21.93
C GLU A 293 7.33 40.38 -22.43
N ALA A 294 7.38 41.34 -21.50
CA ALA A 294 7.55 42.74 -21.83
C ALA A 294 9.01 42.95 -22.25
N GLY A 295 9.27 42.83 -23.55
CA GLY A 295 10.41 43.48 -24.18
C GLY A 295 10.12 44.97 -24.30
N THR A 296 10.88 45.79 -23.58
CA THR A 296 11.03 47.22 -23.88
C THR A 296 12.47 47.44 -24.31
N SER A 297 12.68 47.44 -25.61
CA SER A 297 13.70 48.20 -26.30
C SER A 297 13.16 49.61 -26.52
N ASP A 298 13.77 50.59 -25.85
CA ASP A 298 14.28 51.86 -26.41
C ASP A 298 15.04 52.60 -25.31
#